data_AF-A0A4V2W443-F1
#
_entry.id   AF-A0A4V2W443-F1
#
_cell.length_a   1.000
_cell.length_b   1.000
_cell.length_c   1.000
_cell.angle_alpha   90.00
_cell.angle_beta   90.00
_cell.angle_gamma   90.00
#
_symmetry.space_group_name_H-M   'P 1'
#
loop_
_entity.id
_entity.type
_entity.pdbx_description
1 polymer ?
#
loop_
_entity_poly.entity_id
_entity_poly.type
_entity_poly.pdbx_seq_one_letter_code
_entity_poly.pdbx_strand_id
1 'polypeptide(L)'
;MTYGLVATLAGSPRAARQVGGILKRLPEGSLLPWHRVVNRQGRISLQGEDFKRQQSALRAEGVLIDPSGCIELSNYLWRGE
;
A
#
# COMPACT_ATOMS: atom_id res chain seq x y z
N MET A 1 -1.56 -4.82 2.61
CA MET A 1 -2.14 -4.15 3.80
C MET A 1 -2.86 -2.87 3.40
N THR A 2 -3.73 -2.32 4.25
CA THR A 2 -4.36 -1.01 3.99
C THR A 2 -3.78 0.09 4.87
N TYR A 3 -3.83 1.36 4.44
CA TYR A 3 -3.38 2.50 5.27
C TYR A 3 -4.09 2.54 6.64
N GLY A 4 -5.39 2.22 6.67
CA GLY A 4 -6.18 2.18 7.91
C GLY A 4 -5.75 1.05 8.84
N LEU A 5 -5.39 -0.11 8.29
CA LEU A 5 -4.87 -1.22 9.07
C LEU A 5 -3.51 -0.85 9.70
N VAL A 6 -2.59 -0.29 8.92
CA VAL A 6 -1.29 0.19 9.44
C VAL A 6 -1.50 1.21 10.55
N ALA A 7 -2.40 2.18 10.35
CA ALA A 7 -2.71 3.19 11.37
C ALA A 7 -3.28 2.57 12.66
N THR A 8 -4.15 1.56 12.52
CA THR A 8 -4.74 0.83 13.65
C THR A 8 -3.68 0.06 14.42
N LEU A 9 -2.80 -0.68 13.74
CA LEU A 9 -1.71 -1.43 14.36
C LEU A 9 -0.68 -0.52 15.04
N ALA A 10 -0.48 0.68 14.51
CA ALA A 10 0.37 1.71 15.11
C ALA A 10 -0.30 2.45 16.30
N GLY A 11 -1.47 2.00 16.78
CA GLY A 11 -2.17 2.60 17.92
C GLY A 11 -2.88 3.93 17.61
N SER A 12 -3.00 4.31 16.33
CA SER A 12 -3.65 5.55 15.89
C SER A 12 -4.66 5.29 14.77
N PRO A 13 -5.83 4.68 15.04
CA PRO A 13 -6.77 4.22 14.01
C PRO A 13 -7.25 5.29 13.00
N ARG A 14 -7.21 6.57 13.40
CA ARG A 14 -7.63 7.70 12.54
C ARG A 14 -6.48 8.29 11.70
N ALA A 15 -5.27 7.73 11.79
CA ALA A 15 -4.07 8.29 11.16
C ALA A 15 -3.75 7.76 9.75
N ALA A 16 -4.72 7.16 9.05
CA ALA A 16 -4.50 6.55 7.73
C ALA A 16 -3.90 7.52 6.70
N ARG A 17 -4.33 8.79 6.72
CA ARG A 17 -3.81 9.83 5.81
C ARG A 17 -2.36 10.19 6.15
N GLN A 18 -2.02 10.22 7.44
CA GLN A 18 -0.66 10.45 7.92
C GLN A 18 0.26 9.31 7.48
N VAL A 19 -0.18 8.05 7.59
CA VAL A 19 0.57 6.89 7.08
C VAL A 19 0.90 7.07 5.59
N GLY A 20 -0.09 7.40 4.77
CA GLY A 20 0.15 7.65 3.34
C GLY A 20 1.13 8.80 3.09
N GLY A 21 1.03 9.88 3.87
CA GLY A 21 1.97 11.01 3.80
C GLY A 21 3.40 10.65 4.18
N ILE A 22 3.59 9.81 5.20
CA ILE A 22 4.90 9.30 5.63
C ILE A 22 5.50 8.42 4.52
N LEU A 23 4.72 7.46 4.00
CA LEU A 23 5.19 6.55 2.95
C LEU A 23 5.58 7.28 1.66
N LYS A 24 4.87 8.37 1.32
CA LYS A 24 5.21 9.22 0.17
C LYS A 24 6.53 10.00 0.36
N ARG A 25 6.97 10.23 1.59
CA ARG A 25 8.16 11.04 1.93
C ARG A 25 9.33 10.20 2.42
N LEU A 26 9.31 8.89 2.17
CA LEU A 26 10.44 8.05 2.52
C LEU A 26 11.71 8.54 1.81
N PRO A 27 12.86 8.52 2.49
CA PRO A 27 14.12 8.90 1.88
C PRO A 27 14.42 7.97 0.69
N GLU A 28 15.15 8.50 -0.28
CA GLU A 28 15.69 7.69 -1.37
C GLU A 28 16.54 6.54 -0.80
N GLY A 29 16.43 5.35 -1.40
CA GLY A 29 17.10 4.15 -0.89
C GLY A 29 16.44 3.48 0.32
N SER A 30 15.29 3.96 0.79
CA SER A 30 14.53 3.29 1.86
C SER A 30 14.25 1.82 1.51
N LEU A 31 14.60 0.93 2.44
CA LEU A 31 14.36 -0.51 2.34
C LEU A 31 12.94 -0.92 2.77
N LEU A 32 12.12 0.04 3.22
CA LEU A 32 10.76 -0.25 3.65
C LEU A 32 9.90 -0.69 2.44
N PRO A 33 9.12 -1.78 2.54
CA PRO A 33 8.26 -2.27 1.46
C PRO A 33 6.98 -1.45 1.35
N TRP A 34 7.12 -0.15 1.09
CA TRP A 34 6.02 0.83 1.05
C TRP A 34 4.94 0.47 0.04
N HIS A 35 5.29 -0.24 -1.04
CA HIS A 35 4.39 -0.65 -2.11
C HIS A 35 3.31 -1.63 -1.65
N ARG A 36 3.50 -2.31 -0.50
CA ARG A 36 2.53 -3.27 0.08
C ARG A 36 1.31 -2.61 0.74
N VAL A 37 1.28 -1.28 0.83
CA VAL A 37 0.20 -0.53 1.47
C VAL A 37 -0.66 0.15 0.42
N VAL A 38 -1.96 -0.18 0.39
CA VAL A 38 -2.97 0.37 -0.53
C VAL A 38 -4.14 0.98 0.24
N ASN A 39 -5.12 1.56 -0.46
CA ASN A 39 -6.31 2.06 0.22
C ASN A 39 -7.24 0.93 0.68
N ARG A 40 -8.30 1.31 1.40
CA ARG A 40 -9.29 0.37 1.95
C ARG A 40 -10.10 -0.38 0.88
N GLN A 41 -10.11 0.12 -0.36
CA GLN A 41 -10.78 -0.51 -1.50
C GLN A 41 -9.84 -1.45 -2.28
N GLY A 42 -8.59 -1.64 -1.84
CA GLY A 42 -7.62 -2.45 -2.57
C GLY A 42 -7.00 -1.76 -3.77
N ARG A 43 -7.18 -0.45 -3.92
CA ARG A 43 -6.63 0.32 -5.05
C ARG A 43 -5.33 1.01 -4.68
N ILE A 44 -4.38 0.99 -5.61
CA ILE A 44 -3.21 1.86 -5.59
C ILE A 44 -3.69 3.32 -5.59
N SER A 45 -3.23 4.10 -4.61
CA SER A 45 -3.66 5.49 -4.42
C SER A 45 -2.74 6.50 -5.11
N LEU A 46 -1.57 6.05 -5.57
CA LEU A 46 -0.61 6.85 -6.31
C LEU A 46 -1.06 7.02 -7.77
N GLN A 47 -0.48 8.00 -8.46
CA GLN A 47 -0.80 8.35 -9.85
C GLN A 47 0.50 8.51 -10.66
N GLY A 48 0.40 8.49 -11.99
CA GLY A 48 1.55 8.71 -12.88
C GLY A 48 2.65 7.64 -12.73
N GLU A 49 3.90 8.06 -12.67
CA GLU A 49 5.05 7.15 -12.55
C GLU A 49 5.06 6.41 -11.20
N ASP A 50 4.60 7.04 -10.12
CA ASP A 50 4.51 6.41 -8.81
C ASP A 50 3.49 5.25 -8.81
N PHE A 51 2.39 5.39 -9.57
CA PHE A 51 1.43 4.30 -9.79
C PHE A 51 2.12 3.12 -10.47
N LYS A 52 2.84 3.35 -11.57
CA LYS A 52 3.54 2.30 -12.32
C LYS A 52 4.59 1.62 -11.45
N ARG A 53 5.35 2.39 -10.67
CA ARG A 53 6.36 1.88 -9.74
C ARG A 53 5.74 0.97 -8.69
N GLN A 54 4.65 1.39 -8.05
CA GLN A 54 3.96 0.56 -7.06
C GLN A 54 3.36 -0.71 -7.70
N GLN A 55 2.75 -0.58 -8.88
CA GLN A 55 2.15 -1.69 -9.61
C GLN A 55 3.21 -2.74 -9.99
N SER A 56 4.36 -2.31 -10.52
CA SER A 56 5.47 -3.20 -10.86
C SER A 56 6.07 -3.89 -9.64
N ALA A 57 6.28 -3.17 -8.53
CA ALA A 57 6.82 -3.75 -7.30
C ALA A 57 5.89 -4.82 -6.71
N LEU A 58 4.58 -4.58 -6.68
CA LEU A 58 3.60 -5.57 -6.23
C LEU A 58 3.53 -6.79 -7.16
N ARG A 59 3.59 -6.60 -8.49
CA ARG A 59 3.63 -7.71 -9.46
C ARG A 59 4.89 -8.56 -9.30
N ALA A 60 6.04 -7.95 -8.99
CA ALA A 60 7.28 -8.68 -8.72
C ALA A 60 7.17 -9.58 -7.48
N GLU A 61 6.28 -9.26 -6.54
CA GLU A 61 5.94 -10.12 -5.40
C GLU A 61 4.85 -11.16 -5.71
N GLY A 62 4.41 -11.27 -6.97
CA GLY A 62 3.37 -12.21 -7.38
C GLY A 62 1.94 -11.74 -7.07
N VAL A 63 1.74 -10.48 -6.69
CA VAL A 63 0.39 -9.93 -6.46
C VAL A 63 -0.30 -9.70 -7.80
N LEU A 64 -1.48 -10.29 -7.95
CA LEU A 64 -2.35 -10.04 -9.09
C LEU A 64 -3.01 -8.66 -8.95
N ILE A 65 -2.80 -7.81 -9.96
CA ILE A 65 -3.32 -6.45 -10.01
C ILE A 65 -3.94 -6.23 -11.38
N ASP A 66 -5.17 -5.75 -11.38
CA ASP A 66 -5.86 -5.40 -12.61
C ASP A 66 -5.22 -4.16 -13.28
N PRO A 67 -5.57 -3.85 -14.55
CA PRO A 67 -5.07 -2.67 -15.24
C PRO A 67 -5.42 -1.35 -14.55
N SER A 68 -6.49 -1.30 -13.76
CA SER A 68 -6.92 -0.12 -12.99
C SER A 68 -6.16 0.06 -11.67
N GLY A 69 -5.27 -0.86 -11.31
CA GLY A 69 -4.51 -0.85 -10.07
C GLY A 69 -5.28 -1.37 -8.85
N CYS A 70 -6.32 -2.18 -9.09
CA CYS A 70 -7.11 -2.81 -8.04
C CYS A 70 -6.59 -4.21 -7.72
N ILE A 71 -6.59 -4.54 -6.42
CA ILE A 71 -6.14 -5.80 -5.84
C ILE A 71 -7.32 -6.40 -5.07
N GLU A 72 -7.54 -7.70 -5.25
CA GLU A 72 -8.54 -8.44 -4.49
C GLU A 72 -8.06 -8.63 -3.04
N LEU A 73 -8.46 -7.72 -2.15
CA LEU A 73 -7.98 -7.69 -0.77
C LEU A 73 -8.25 -9.00 -0.02
N SER A 74 -9.34 -9.71 -0.33
CA SER A 74 -9.64 -10.98 0.34
C SER A 74 -8.51 -12.00 0.25
N ASN A 75 -7.72 -11.97 -0.83
CA ASN A 75 -6.60 -12.88 -1.08
C ASN A 75 -5.26 -12.41 -0.47
N TYR A 76 -5.08 -11.10 -0.28
CA TYR A 76 -3.76 -10.51 0.07
C TYR A 76 -3.77 -9.67 1.34
N LEU A 77 -4.92 -9.47 1.98
CA LEU A 77 -5.01 -8.68 3.20
C LEU A 77 -4.38 -9.46 4.36
N TRP A 78 -3.28 -8.93 4.88
CA TRP A 78 -2.69 -9.38 6.14
C TRP A 78 -3.69 -9.18 7.29
N ARG A 79 -3.91 -10.23 8.10
CA ARG A 79 -4.93 -10.25 9.15
C ARG A 79 -4.39 -10.20 10.59
N GLY A 80 -3.07 -10.08 10.76
CA GLY A 80 -2.46 -10.21 12.08
C GLY A 80 -2.18 -11.66 12.42
N GLU A 81 -0.95 -11.93 12.85
CA GLU A 81 -0.57 -13.06 13.70
C GLU A 81 -0.09 -12.47 15.03
#